data_AF-T1FNF3-F1
#
_entry.id   AF-T1FNF3-F1
#
_cell.length_a   1.000
_cell.length_b   1.000
_cell.length_c   1.000
_cell.angle_alpha   90.00
_cell.angle_beta   90.00
_cell.angle_gamma   90.00
#
_symmetry.space_group_name_H-M   'P 1'
#
loop_
_entity.id
_entity.type
_entity.pdbx_description
1 polymer ?
#
loop_
_entity_poly.entity_id
_entity_poly.type
_entity_poly.pdbx_seq_one_letter_code
_entity_poly.pdbx_strand_id
1 'polypeptide(L)'
;MSEAGLNIIVNHGHDRHSIFLPNDNSTLEDLANSIEVVTGVPPINQKIIFKGRSLTLSDEMLSSVGIFNNSKIMIIGKKYCEDDEKHLNVMKAVDKKFQQMNEKFNEVAKQFQDLQNGFVGEDLHKELKQQLVKQLMVTSQQLMTSLEQLDSLMLAGSASEVQSFRKKTVNQINSLLTKIDSLQESVEKFS
;
A
#
# COMPACT_ATOMS: atom_id res chain seq x y z
N MET A 1 -5.81 -28.96 42.20
CA MET A 1 -4.53 -28.50 41.63
C MET A 1 -4.86 -27.28 40.82
N SER A 2 -4.61 -26.10 41.38
CA SER A 2 -5.02 -24.82 40.82
C SER A 2 -4.12 -24.50 39.63
N GLU A 3 -4.69 -24.38 38.43
CA GLU A 3 -3.95 -23.85 37.28
C GLU A 3 -3.55 -22.40 37.60
N ALA A 4 -2.28 -22.19 37.95
CA ALA A 4 -1.70 -20.88 38.19
C ALA A 4 -1.47 -20.20 36.84
N GLY A 5 -2.55 -19.60 36.31
CA GLY A 5 -2.53 -18.85 35.07
C GLY A 5 -2.77 -17.34 35.30
N LEU A 6 -2.18 -16.54 34.42
CA LEU A 6 -2.32 -15.09 34.38
C LEU A 6 -3.49 -14.73 33.47
N ASN A 7 -4.51 -14.03 34.01
CA ASN A 7 -5.57 -13.45 33.20
C ASN A 7 -5.25 -11.99 32.90
N ILE A 8 -5.15 -11.62 31.62
CA ILE A 8 -4.77 -10.28 31.17
C ILE A 8 -5.90 -9.70 30.36
N ILE A 9 -6.22 -8.43 30.63
CA ILE A 9 -7.30 -7.72 29.98
C ILE A 9 -6.72 -6.86 28.88
N VAL A 10 -7.08 -7.15 27.65
CA VAL A 10 -6.54 -6.53 26.43
C VAL A 10 -7.61 -5.68 25.77
N ASN A 11 -7.37 -4.37 25.71
CA ASN A 11 -8.25 -3.44 25.02
C ASN A 11 -7.70 -3.15 23.61
N HIS A 12 -8.48 -3.42 22.57
CA HIS A 12 -8.16 -3.08 21.18
C HIS A 12 -9.21 -2.10 20.65
N GLY A 13 -8.88 -0.80 20.62
CA GLY A 13 -9.86 0.24 20.28
C GLY A 13 -11.01 0.28 21.28
N HIS A 14 -12.22 -0.07 20.83
CA HIS A 14 -13.42 -0.16 21.68
C HIS A 14 -13.68 -1.57 22.23
N ASP A 15 -12.98 -2.58 21.71
CA ASP A 15 -13.19 -3.98 22.08
C ASP A 15 -12.32 -4.37 23.27
N ARG A 16 -12.85 -5.23 24.14
CA ARG A 16 -12.18 -5.72 25.34
C ARG A 16 -12.13 -7.25 25.30
N HIS A 17 -10.92 -7.77 25.37
CA HIS A 17 -10.61 -9.19 25.32
C HIS A 17 -9.97 -9.63 26.64
N SER A 18 -10.29 -10.84 27.09
CA SER A 18 -9.63 -11.47 28.25
C SER A 18 -8.75 -12.60 27.72
N ILE A 19 -7.46 -12.52 27.98
CA ILE A 19 -6.47 -13.52 27.56
C ILE A 19 -5.99 -14.27 28.79
N PHE A 20 -6.10 -15.58 28.74
CA PHE A 20 -5.60 -16.45 29.78
C PHE A 20 -4.27 -17.07 29.34
N LEU A 21 -3.21 -16.80 30.10
CA LEU A 21 -1.90 -17.40 29.93
C LEU A 21 -1.71 -18.49 30.99
N PRO A 22 -1.46 -19.76 30.60
CA PRO A 22 -1.42 -20.88 31.54
C PRO A 22 -0.16 -20.92 32.42
N ASN A 23 0.86 -20.11 32.13
CA ASN A 23 2.15 -20.11 32.85
C ASN A 23 2.43 -18.74 33.49
N ASP A 24 2.84 -18.73 34.76
CA ASP A 24 3.29 -17.52 35.48
C ASP A 24 4.60 -16.93 34.93
N ASN A 25 5.37 -17.71 34.15
CA ASN A 25 6.63 -17.31 33.52
C ASN A 25 6.48 -16.88 32.05
N SER A 26 5.27 -16.58 31.58
CA SER A 26 5.06 -16.13 30.20
C SER A 26 5.85 -14.85 29.89
N THR A 27 6.37 -14.80 28.66
CA THR A 27 7.09 -13.64 28.12
C THR A 27 6.14 -12.65 27.46
N LEU A 28 6.66 -11.47 27.11
CA LEU A 28 5.92 -10.52 26.30
C LEU A 28 5.59 -11.08 24.90
N GLU A 29 6.44 -11.97 24.38
CA GLU A 29 6.20 -12.67 23.11
C GLU A 29 5.02 -13.66 23.21
N ASP A 30 4.94 -14.45 24.28
CA ASP A 30 3.81 -15.38 24.53
C ASP A 30 2.47 -14.63 24.61
N LEU A 31 2.49 -13.46 25.26
CA LEU A 31 1.33 -12.57 25.33
C LEU A 31 0.98 -12.03 23.95
N ALA A 32 1.97 -11.60 23.15
CA ALA A 32 1.73 -11.11 21.80
C ALA A 32 1.11 -12.19 20.89
N ASN A 33 1.61 -13.42 20.95
CA ASN A 33 1.06 -14.55 20.20
C ASN A 33 -0.38 -14.85 20.63
N SER A 34 -0.67 -14.79 21.93
CA SER A 34 -2.04 -14.97 22.44
C SER A 34 -2.97 -13.83 22.02
N ILE A 35 -2.47 -12.59 21.97
CA ILE A 35 -3.20 -11.43 21.45
C ILE A 35 -3.51 -11.61 19.97
N GLU A 36 -2.59 -12.15 19.18
CA GLU A 36 -2.82 -12.42 17.76
C GLU A 36 -4.00 -13.38 17.55
N VAL A 37 -4.07 -14.47 18.31
CA VAL A 37 -5.16 -15.45 18.20
C VAL A 37 -6.53 -14.82 18.49
N VAL A 38 -6.60 -13.88 19.44
CA VAL A 38 -7.86 -13.27 19.88
C VAL A 38 -8.25 -12.04 19.05
N THR A 39 -7.27 -11.22 18.65
CA THR A 39 -7.51 -9.93 17.97
C THR A 39 -7.24 -9.98 16.46
N GLY A 40 -6.48 -10.97 15.98
CA GLY A 40 -6.02 -11.10 14.59
C GLY A 40 -4.87 -10.15 14.20
N VAL A 41 -4.28 -9.45 15.17
CA VAL A 41 -3.14 -8.54 14.95
C VAL A 41 -1.85 -9.33 15.14
N PRO A 42 -0.95 -9.45 14.16
CA PRO A 42 0.29 -10.22 14.30
C PRO A 42 1.30 -9.46 15.18
N PRO A 43 2.16 -10.13 15.97
CA PRO A 43 3.09 -9.51 16.91
C PRO A 43 3.85 -8.31 16.33
N ILE A 44 4.35 -8.42 15.10
CA ILE A 44 5.08 -7.34 14.42
C ILE A 44 4.28 -6.03 14.24
N ASN A 45 2.96 -6.12 14.14
CA ASN A 45 2.05 -4.98 14.02
C ASN A 45 1.38 -4.62 15.35
N GLN A 46 1.68 -5.32 16.45
CA GLN A 46 1.15 -5.03 17.78
C GLN A 46 2.00 -3.98 18.48
N LYS A 47 1.39 -2.85 18.84
CA LYS A 47 1.93 -1.89 19.79
C LYS A 47 1.23 -2.08 21.13
N ILE A 48 1.88 -2.82 22.03
CA ILE A 48 1.38 -3.07 23.39
C ILE A 48 1.67 -1.84 24.26
N ILE A 49 0.65 -1.31 24.91
CA ILE A 49 0.72 -0.13 25.78
C ILE A 49 0.24 -0.52 27.17
N PHE A 50 1.12 -0.38 28.15
CA PHE A 50 0.84 -0.65 29.55
C PHE A 50 1.20 0.57 30.41
N LYS A 51 0.25 1.04 31.22
CA LYS A 51 0.41 2.21 32.11
C LYS A 51 1.01 3.45 31.39
N GLY A 52 0.58 3.69 30.15
CA GLY A 52 1.04 4.83 29.34
C GLY A 52 2.42 4.64 28.67
N ARG A 53 3.06 3.48 28.84
CA ARG A 53 4.32 3.14 28.17
C ARG A 53 4.07 2.15 27.04
N SER A 54 4.64 2.42 25.86
CA SER A 54 4.69 1.43 24.79
C SER A 54 5.79 0.42 25.10
N LEU A 55 5.44 -0.85 25.09
CA LEU A 55 6.34 -1.96 25.32
C LEU A 55 6.84 -2.46 23.96
N THR A 56 8.15 -2.66 23.86
CA THR A 56 8.78 -3.28 22.71
C THR A 56 8.77 -4.79 22.91
N LEU A 57 8.39 -5.55 21.88
CA LEU A 57 8.48 -7.01 21.93
C LEU A 57 9.92 -7.44 22.22
N SER A 58 10.11 -8.24 23.25
CA SER A 58 11.40 -8.73 23.73
C SER A 58 11.15 -10.00 24.54
N ASP A 59 12.18 -10.81 24.74
CA ASP A 59 12.13 -12.05 25.54
C ASP A 59 12.04 -11.77 27.06
N GLU A 60 11.68 -10.55 27.43
CA GLU A 60 11.49 -10.16 28.82
C GLU A 60 10.21 -10.80 29.37
N MET A 61 10.28 -11.20 30.64
CA MET A 61 9.15 -11.77 31.35
C MET A 61 8.08 -10.71 31.59
N LEU A 62 6.80 -11.09 31.59
CA LEU A 62 5.71 -10.18 31.92
C LEU A 62 5.89 -9.56 33.32
N SER A 63 6.46 -10.32 34.26
CA SER A 63 6.77 -9.88 35.62
C SER A 63 7.81 -8.75 35.67
N SER A 64 8.86 -8.77 34.82
CA SER A 64 9.88 -7.71 34.76
C SER A 64 9.32 -6.40 34.21
N VAL A 65 8.34 -6.50 33.32
CA VAL A 65 7.59 -5.37 32.76
C VAL A 65 6.50 -4.86 33.73
N GLY A 66 6.22 -5.61 34.80
CA GLY A 66 5.22 -5.27 35.82
C GLY A 66 3.78 -5.61 35.42
N ILE A 67 3.61 -6.56 34.49
CA ILE A 67 2.33 -7.14 34.08
C ILE A 67 2.05 -8.35 34.97
N PHE A 68 0.93 -8.29 35.68
CA PHE A 68 0.46 -9.34 36.59
C PHE A 68 -0.99 -9.72 36.27
N ASN A 69 -1.54 -10.69 37.02
CA ASN A 69 -2.93 -11.09 36.89
C ASN A 69 -3.89 -9.90 37.01
N ASN A 70 -4.91 -9.86 36.15
CA ASN A 70 -5.88 -8.79 35.93
C ASN A 70 -5.30 -7.46 35.45
N SER A 71 -4.08 -7.45 34.92
CA SER A 71 -3.50 -6.24 34.32
C SER A 71 -4.28 -5.84 33.07
N LYS A 72 -4.47 -4.52 32.92
CA LYS A 72 -5.11 -3.93 31.75
C LYS A 72 -4.03 -3.41 30.81
N ILE A 73 -3.95 -3.98 29.63
CA ILE A 73 -3.10 -3.53 28.54
C ILE A 73 -3.96 -3.02 27.40
N MET A 74 -3.43 -2.07 26.64
CA MET A 74 -4.05 -1.57 25.43
C MET A 74 -3.16 -1.95 24.27
N ILE A 75 -3.75 -2.50 23.22
CA ILE A 75 -3.06 -2.82 21.97
C ILE A 75 -3.53 -1.82 20.92
N ILE A 76 -2.57 -1.28 20.19
CA ILE A 76 -2.80 -0.59 18.93
C ILE A 76 -2.13 -1.41 17.84
N GLY A 77 -2.87 -1.82 16.83
CA GLY A 77 -2.31 -2.59 15.73
C GLY A 77 -3.35 -2.91 14.67
N LYS A 78 -2.88 -3.14 13.45
CA LYS A 78 -3.71 -3.52 12.31
C LYS A 78 -3.74 -5.05 12.20
N LYS A 79 -4.93 -5.62 12.00
CA LYS A 79 -5.08 -7.06 11.76
C LYS A 79 -4.30 -7.47 10.52
N TYR A 80 -3.68 -8.65 10.54
CA TYR A 80 -3.08 -9.21 9.33
C TYR A 80 -4.21 -9.65 8.40
N CYS A 81 -4.16 -9.21 7.15
CA CYS A 81 -5.09 -9.63 6.12
C CYS A 81 -4.27 -10.03 4.89
N GLU A 82 -4.25 -11.33 4.57
CA GLU A 82 -3.56 -11.85 3.38
C GLU A 82 -4.05 -11.18 2.09
N ASP A 83 -5.32 -10.80 2.04
CA ASP A 83 -5.90 -10.08 0.90
C ASP A 83 -5.33 -8.66 0.79
N ASP A 84 -5.08 -7.96 1.91
CA ASP A 84 -4.44 -6.65 1.88
C ASP A 84 -3.01 -6.72 1.34
N GLU A 85 -2.24 -7.77 1.65
CA GLU A 85 -0.89 -7.94 1.11
C GLU A 85 -0.91 -8.25 -0.40
N LYS A 86 -1.81 -9.14 -0.84
CA LYS A 86 -2.02 -9.42 -2.27
C LYS A 86 -2.42 -8.16 -3.02
N HIS A 87 -3.37 -7.40 -2.48
CA HIS A 87 -3.79 -6.11 -3.05
C HIS A 87 -2.64 -5.11 -3.10
N LEU A 88 -1.83 -5.02 -2.05
CA LEU A 88 -0.67 -4.13 -2.01
C LEU A 88 0.39 -4.51 -3.04
N ASN A 89 0.63 -5.81 -3.26
CA ASN A 89 1.55 -6.27 -4.29
C ASN A 89 1.06 -5.94 -5.71
N VAL A 90 -0.24 -6.08 -5.98
CA VAL A 90 -0.83 -5.64 -7.25
C VAL A 90 -0.69 -4.12 -7.41
N MET A 91 -0.98 -3.34 -6.36
CA MET A 91 -0.81 -1.89 -6.37
C MET A 91 0.63 -1.47 -6.70
N LYS A 92 1.63 -2.09 -6.07
CA LYS A 92 3.04 -1.84 -6.35
C LYS A 92 3.42 -2.21 -7.79
N ALA A 93 2.89 -3.31 -8.31
CA ALA A 93 3.14 -3.73 -9.68
C ALA A 93 2.55 -2.73 -10.70
N VAL A 94 1.33 -2.24 -10.45
CA VAL A 94 0.70 -1.21 -11.29
C VAL A 94 1.45 0.10 -11.20
N ASP A 95 1.86 0.53 -10.00
CA ASP A 95 2.64 1.76 -9.83
C ASP A 95 3.97 1.69 -10.59
N LYS A 96 4.68 0.55 -10.53
CA LYS A 96 5.89 0.32 -11.32
C LYS A 96 5.64 0.42 -12.82
N LYS A 97 4.55 -0.18 -13.32
CA LYS A 97 4.16 -0.06 -14.74
C LYS A 97 3.85 1.39 -15.10
N PHE A 98 3.15 2.12 -14.24
CA PHE A 98 2.85 3.54 -14.43
C PHE A 98 4.14 4.37 -14.56
N GLN A 99 5.14 4.15 -13.70
CA GLN A 99 6.42 4.87 -13.80
C GLN A 99 7.09 4.64 -15.17
N GLN A 100 7.12 3.39 -15.64
CA GLN A 100 7.66 3.07 -16.97
C GLN A 100 6.89 3.76 -18.11
N MET A 101 5.56 3.86 -18.00
CA MET A 101 4.75 4.56 -19.01
C MET A 101 4.96 6.06 -18.98
N ASN A 102 5.13 6.63 -17.79
CA ASN A 102 5.43 8.04 -17.62
C ASN A 102 6.80 8.41 -18.20
N GLU A 103 7.81 7.55 -18.02
CA GLU A 103 9.12 7.70 -18.67
C GLU A 103 9.01 7.68 -20.20
N LYS A 104 8.31 6.69 -20.77
CA LYS A 104 8.05 6.62 -22.21
C LYS A 104 7.32 7.85 -22.74
N PHE A 105 6.31 8.33 -22.01
CA PHE A 105 5.60 9.56 -22.37
C PHE A 105 6.55 10.76 -22.40
N ASN A 106 7.45 10.89 -21.42
CA ASN A 106 8.42 11.99 -21.38
C ASN A 106 9.41 11.91 -22.56
N GLU A 107 9.83 10.72 -22.95
CA GLU A 107 10.67 10.52 -24.14
C GLU A 107 9.94 10.95 -25.42
N VAL A 108 8.68 10.56 -25.58
CA VAL A 108 7.83 10.97 -26.71
C VAL A 108 7.64 12.48 -26.73
N ALA A 109 7.33 13.09 -25.58
CA ALA A 109 7.16 14.53 -25.44
C ALA A 109 8.44 15.29 -25.84
N LYS A 110 9.61 14.77 -25.44
CA LYS A 110 10.90 15.33 -25.83
C LYS A 110 11.15 15.22 -27.33
N GLN A 111 10.89 14.06 -27.94
CA GLN A 111 11.04 13.89 -29.39
C GLN A 111 10.12 14.84 -30.17
N PHE A 112 8.90 15.06 -29.68
CA PHE A 112 8.01 16.05 -30.27
C PHE A 112 8.54 17.47 -30.13
N GLN A 113 9.07 17.83 -28.96
CA GLN A 113 9.71 19.13 -28.74
C GLN A 113 10.92 19.34 -29.68
N ASP A 114 11.74 18.32 -29.88
CA ASP A 114 12.89 18.38 -30.79
C ASP A 114 12.44 18.60 -32.24
N LEU A 115 11.33 17.97 -32.64
CA LEU A 115 10.68 18.19 -33.93
C LEU A 115 10.11 19.63 -34.04
N GLN A 116 9.48 20.16 -32.99
CA GLN A 116 8.97 21.55 -32.96
C GLN A 116 10.09 22.59 -33.09
N ASN A 117 11.26 22.31 -32.54
CA ASN A 117 12.43 23.19 -32.60
C ASN A 117 13.18 23.11 -33.94
N GLY A 118 12.76 22.25 -34.86
CA GLY A 118 13.41 22.11 -36.17
C GLY A 118 14.73 21.34 -36.13
N PHE A 119 15.00 20.55 -35.07
CA PHE A 119 16.19 19.70 -35.00
C PHE A 119 16.09 18.44 -35.87
N VAL A 120 14.93 18.21 -36.51
CA VAL A 120 14.64 17.08 -37.39
C VAL A 120 14.43 17.60 -38.81
N GLY A 121 15.03 16.95 -39.81
CA GLY A 121 14.85 17.31 -41.22
C GLY A 121 13.41 17.10 -41.71
N GLU A 122 12.91 18.01 -42.54
CA GLU A 122 11.51 18.04 -43.02
C GLU A 122 11.06 16.73 -43.66
N ASP A 123 11.96 16.04 -44.36
CA ASP A 123 11.70 14.75 -45.01
C ASP A 123 11.27 13.65 -44.02
N LEU A 124 11.71 13.75 -42.76
CA LEU A 124 11.39 12.78 -41.70
C LEU A 124 10.19 13.18 -40.84
N HIS A 125 9.64 14.38 -40.98
CA HIS A 125 8.58 14.88 -40.10
C HIS A 125 7.33 14.00 -40.15
N LYS A 126 6.94 13.56 -41.35
CA LYS A 126 5.73 12.74 -41.54
C LYS A 126 5.86 11.38 -40.86
N GLU A 127 7.00 10.72 -41.02
CA GLU A 127 7.26 9.40 -40.43
C GLU A 127 7.35 9.50 -38.90
N LEU A 128 8.08 10.50 -38.40
CA LEU A 128 8.23 10.70 -36.96
C LEU A 128 6.88 11.04 -36.30
N LYS A 129 6.05 11.89 -36.89
CA LYS A 129 4.68 12.17 -36.41
C LYS A 129 3.86 10.88 -36.27
N GLN A 130 3.84 10.04 -37.30
CA GLN A 130 3.11 8.78 -37.27
C GLN A 130 3.63 7.85 -36.16
N GLN A 131 4.94 7.81 -35.94
CA GLN A 131 5.54 7.06 -34.86
C GLN A 131 5.13 7.60 -33.48
N LEU A 132 5.18 8.92 -33.28
CA LEU A 132 4.81 9.56 -32.01
C LEU A 132 3.34 9.28 -31.66
N VAL A 133 2.41 9.47 -32.61
CA VAL A 133 0.98 9.17 -32.40
C VAL A 133 0.78 7.70 -32.02
N LYS A 134 1.45 6.77 -32.72
CA LYS A 134 1.37 5.34 -32.40
C LYS A 134 1.89 5.05 -30.99
N GLN A 135 3.00 5.66 -30.58
CA GLN A 135 3.56 5.47 -29.24
C GLN A 135 2.63 6.04 -28.15
N LEU A 136 2.01 7.20 -28.37
CA LEU A 136 1.01 7.77 -27.48
C LEU A 136 -0.20 6.85 -27.31
N MET A 137 -0.73 6.31 -28.42
CA MET A 137 -1.88 5.41 -28.40
C MET A 137 -1.58 4.12 -27.62
N VAL A 138 -0.40 3.50 -27.85
CA VAL A 138 0.02 2.31 -27.09
C VAL A 138 0.17 2.62 -25.59
N THR A 139 0.76 3.77 -25.25
CA THR A 139 0.93 4.19 -23.85
C THR A 139 -0.43 4.41 -23.18
N SER A 140 -1.36 5.08 -23.86
CA SER A 140 -2.74 5.28 -23.38
C SER A 140 -3.44 3.95 -23.12
N GLN A 141 -3.38 3.01 -24.07
CA GLN A 141 -3.98 1.68 -23.90
C GLN A 141 -3.39 0.93 -22.69
N GLN A 142 -2.07 1.00 -22.47
CA GLN A 142 -1.41 0.35 -21.33
C GLN A 142 -1.81 0.96 -19.99
N LEU A 143 -2.04 2.27 -19.95
CA LEU A 143 -2.57 2.97 -18.78
C LEU A 143 -4.03 2.58 -18.50
N MET A 144 -4.87 2.45 -19.54
CA MET A 144 -6.26 1.99 -19.39
C MET A 144 -6.33 0.56 -18.84
N THR A 145 -5.52 -0.36 -19.36
CA THR A 145 -5.41 -1.72 -18.78
C THR A 145 -4.91 -1.71 -17.34
N SER A 146 -4.09 -0.73 -16.96
CA SER A 146 -3.65 -0.58 -15.57
C SER A 146 -4.79 -0.10 -14.66
N LEU A 147 -5.67 0.79 -15.14
CA LEU A 147 -6.88 1.19 -14.41
C LEU A 147 -7.83 0.01 -14.21
N GLU A 148 -8.07 -0.79 -15.25
CA GLU A 148 -8.91 -2.00 -15.15
C GLU A 148 -8.38 -2.98 -14.08
N GLN A 149 -7.06 -3.15 -14.01
CA GLN A 149 -6.41 -3.94 -12.95
C GLN A 149 -6.70 -3.36 -11.56
N LEU A 150 -6.64 -2.05 -11.38
CA LEU A 150 -6.93 -1.40 -10.10
C LEU A 150 -8.41 -1.50 -9.70
N ASP A 151 -9.33 -1.40 -10.66
CA ASP A 151 -10.78 -1.46 -10.44
C ASP A 151 -11.25 -2.88 -10.10
N SER A 152 -10.58 -3.91 -10.63
CA SER A 152 -10.87 -5.31 -10.30
C SER A 152 -10.62 -5.67 -8.82
N LEU A 153 -9.90 -4.83 -8.08
CA LEU A 153 -9.55 -5.09 -6.69
C LEU A 153 -10.72 -4.74 -5.76
N MET A 154 -11.37 -5.79 -5.26
CA MET A 154 -12.42 -5.73 -4.25
C MET A 154 -11.83 -5.39 -2.88
N LEU A 155 -11.64 -4.09 -2.60
CA LEU A 155 -11.16 -3.62 -1.31
C LEU A 155 -12.32 -3.50 -0.31
N ALA A 156 -12.50 -4.49 0.57
CA ALA A 156 -13.47 -4.42 1.65
C ALA A 156 -12.94 -3.55 2.81
N GLY A 157 -13.55 -2.39 3.04
CA GLY A 157 -13.27 -1.52 4.20
C GLY A 157 -12.77 -0.13 3.82
N SER A 158 -13.49 0.90 4.25
CA SER A 158 -13.41 2.30 3.79
C SER A 158 -12.22 3.14 4.30
N ALA A 159 -11.25 2.55 4.98
CA ALA A 159 -10.19 3.30 5.66
C ALA A 159 -8.83 2.57 5.70
N SER A 160 -8.49 1.83 4.64
CA SER A 160 -7.18 1.19 4.53
C SER A 160 -6.19 2.06 3.73
N GLU A 161 -4.91 1.96 4.11
CA GLU A 161 -3.76 2.54 3.40
C GLU A 161 -3.77 2.14 1.90
N VAL A 162 -4.23 0.91 1.61
CA VAL A 162 -4.43 0.38 0.26
C VAL A 162 -5.40 1.24 -0.57
N GLN A 163 -6.49 1.75 0.04
CA GLN A 163 -7.44 2.60 -0.68
C GLN A 163 -6.85 3.98 -0.99
N SER A 164 -6.09 4.55 -0.06
CA SER A 164 -5.42 5.83 -0.27
C SER A 164 -4.37 5.73 -1.37
N PHE A 165 -3.62 4.62 -1.41
CA PHE A 165 -2.65 4.32 -2.45
C PHE A 165 -3.33 4.15 -3.81
N ARG A 166 -4.39 3.34 -3.90
CA ARG A 166 -5.18 3.17 -5.12
C ARG A 166 -5.67 4.51 -5.67
N LYS A 167 -6.29 5.33 -4.82
CA LYS A 167 -6.82 6.64 -5.23
C LYS A 167 -5.72 7.55 -5.77
N LYS A 168 -4.54 7.55 -5.14
CA LYS A 168 -3.37 8.30 -5.60
C LYS A 168 -2.94 7.82 -6.98
N THR A 169 -2.74 6.51 -7.17
CA THR A 169 -2.29 5.93 -8.44
C THR A 169 -3.30 6.18 -9.56
N VAL A 170 -4.61 6.00 -9.31
CA VAL A 170 -5.68 6.30 -10.29
C VAL A 170 -5.64 7.77 -10.73
N ASN A 171 -5.50 8.70 -9.78
CA ASN A 171 -5.42 10.13 -10.10
C ASN A 171 -4.18 10.46 -10.94
N GLN A 172 -3.04 9.81 -10.66
CA GLN A 172 -1.81 10.00 -11.44
C GLN A 172 -1.95 9.44 -12.87
N ILE A 173 -2.55 8.26 -13.03
CA ILE A 173 -2.83 7.68 -14.34
C ILE A 173 -3.77 8.59 -15.15
N ASN A 174 -4.88 9.04 -14.56
CA ASN A 174 -5.83 9.94 -15.22
C ASN A 174 -5.16 11.27 -15.64
N SER A 175 -4.31 11.83 -14.78
CA SER A 175 -3.55 13.03 -15.13
C SER A 175 -2.60 12.81 -16.32
N LEU A 176 -1.95 11.65 -16.40
CA LEU A 176 -1.09 11.30 -17.52
C LEU A 176 -1.89 11.06 -18.81
N LEU A 177 -3.05 10.42 -18.73
CA LEU A 177 -3.95 10.24 -19.88
C LEU A 177 -4.37 11.59 -20.47
N THR A 178 -4.77 12.55 -19.65
CA THR A 178 -5.09 13.91 -20.14
C THR A 178 -3.91 14.59 -20.83
N LYS A 179 -2.68 14.38 -20.33
CA LYS A 179 -1.47 14.90 -20.98
C LYS A 179 -1.18 14.20 -22.31
N ILE A 180 -1.42 12.89 -22.39
CA ILE A 180 -1.32 12.12 -23.63
C ILE A 180 -2.29 12.67 -24.66
N ASP A 181 -3.56 12.88 -24.31
CA ASP A 181 -4.58 13.43 -25.22
C ASP A 181 -4.17 14.80 -25.75
N SER A 182 -3.69 15.68 -24.86
CA SER A 182 -3.24 17.03 -25.21
C SER A 182 -2.02 17.01 -26.14
N LEU A 183 -1.06 16.11 -25.88
CA LEU A 183 0.14 15.97 -26.70
C LEU A 183 -0.21 15.35 -28.06
N GLN A 184 -1.11 14.37 -28.10
CA GLN A 184 -1.56 13.75 -29.33
C GLN A 184 -2.24 14.78 -30.25
N GLU A 185 -3.15 15.60 -29.70
CA GLU A 185 -3.78 16.68 -30.46
C GLU A 185 -2.74 17.70 -30.99
N SER A 186 -1.70 17.97 -30.20
CA SER A 186 -0.60 18.85 -30.61
C SER A 186 0.23 18.25 -31.76
N VAL A 187 0.53 16.95 -31.70
CA VAL A 187 1.26 16.23 -32.76
C VAL A 187 0.46 16.19 -34.05
N GLU A 188 -0.85 15.95 -33.96
CA GLU A 188 -1.76 15.90 -35.12
C GLU A 188 -1.92 17.26 -35.81
N LYS A 189 -1.92 18.35 -35.04
CA LYS A 189 -2.01 19.73 -35.56
C LYS A 189 -0.69 20.30 -36.07
N PHE A 190 0.45 19.71 -35.70
CA PHE A 190 1.75 20.18 -36.14
C PHE A 190 1.85 19.99 -37.66
N SER A 191 2.05 21.09 -38.40
CA SER A 191 2.16 21.11 -39.87
C SER A 191 3.49 20.54 -40.35
#